data_AF-A0A2P8D057-F1
#
_entry.id   AF-A0A2P8D057-F1
#
_cell.length_a   1.000
_cell.length_b   1.000
_cell.length_c   1.000
_cell.angle_alpha   90.00
_cell.angle_beta   90.00
_cell.angle_gamma   90.00
#
_symmetry.space_group_name_H-M   'P 1'
#
loop_
_entity.id
_entity.type
_entity.pdbx_description
1 polymer ?
#
loop_
_entity_poly.entity_id
_entity_poly.type
_entity_poly.pdbx_seq_one_letter_code
_entity_poly.pdbx_strand_id
1 'polypeptide(L)'
;MLEKIKKTIGDFLDYNYYRVSRFYFKREGSSAITAVIHVCLILLFSAAPFLILLLIFIYDKFEIQKGDGIWVVRIIVIILFLLTYFLVSHRYGRKNIYMKLRDRWYGETKRTKVVKGIGVILSVLVPLSISILMVTFREQIRTFLH
;
A
#
# COMPACT_ATOMS: atom_id res chain seq x y z
N MET A 1 5.74 13.17 18.85
CA MET A 1 5.72 13.34 17.37
C MET A 1 5.39 12.03 16.65
N LEU A 2 6.16 10.95 16.90
CA LEU A 2 5.94 9.61 16.32
C LEU A 2 4.52 9.05 16.51
N GLU A 3 3.92 9.22 17.69
CA GLU A 3 2.55 8.73 17.95
C GLU A 3 1.49 9.42 17.08
N LYS A 4 1.64 10.73 16.82
CA LYS A 4 0.75 11.49 15.96
C LYS A 4 0.82 11.00 14.52
N ILE A 5 2.02 10.69 14.04
CA ILE A 5 2.25 10.12 12.70
C ILE A 5 1.61 8.73 12.62
N LYS A 6 1.87 7.85 13.60
CA LYS A 6 1.27 6.51 13.66
C LYS A 6 -0.27 6.55 13.65
N LYS A 7 -0.86 7.47 14.43
CA LYS A 7 -2.32 7.67 14.44
C LYS A 7 -2.84 8.13 13.08
N THR A 8 -2.18 9.10 12.46
CA THR A 8 -2.59 9.65 11.15
C THR A 8 -2.55 8.59 10.05
N ILE A 9 -1.47 7.78 10.01
CA ILE A 9 -1.35 6.65 9.08
C ILE A 9 -2.44 5.60 9.37
N GLY A 10 -2.67 5.28 10.64
CA GLY A 10 -3.72 4.34 11.05
C GLY A 10 -5.10 4.80 10.58
N ASP A 11 -5.47 6.06 10.82
CA ASP A 11 -6.75 6.64 10.40
C ASP A 11 -6.88 6.67 8.86
N PHE A 12 -5.78 6.92 8.14
CA PHE A 12 -5.75 6.86 6.68
C PHE A 12 -6.02 5.45 6.15
N LEU A 13 -5.34 4.42 6.67
CA LEU A 13 -5.55 3.03 6.25
C LEU A 13 -6.94 2.53 6.65
N ASP A 14 -7.41 2.86 7.85
CA ASP A 14 -8.75 2.52 8.33
C ASP A 14 -9.84 3.16 7.44
N TYR A 15 -9.61 4.38 6.95
CA TYR A 15 -10.50 5.03 6.00
C TYR A 15 -10.55 4.32 4.64
N ASN A 16 -9.38 3.97 4.07
CA ASN A 16 -9.30 3.22 2.82
C ASN A 16 -10.02 1.86 2.96
N TYR A 17 -9.74 1.13 4.05
CA TYR A 17 -10.42 -0.11 4.38
C TYR A 17 -11.94 0.10 4.42
N TYR A 18 -12.43 1.07 5.20
CA TYR A 18 -13.87 1.35 5.32
C TYR A 18 -14.53 1.62 3.97
N ARG A 19 -13.92 2.46 3.12
CA ARG A 19 -14.51 2.85 1.84
C ARG A 19 -14.62 1.68 0.88
N VAL A 20 -13.58 0.85 0.79
CA VAL A 20 -13.61 -0.35 -0.05
C VAL A 20 -14.57 -1.39 0.51
N SER A 21 -14.55 -1.64 1.83
CA SER A 21 -15.49 -2.54 2.51
C SER A 21 -16.94 -2.12 2.24
N ARG A 22 -17.24 -0.82 2.34
CA ARG A 22 -18.59 -0.28 2.09
C ARG A 22 -19.03 -0.49 0.64
N PHE A 23 -18.13 -0.32 -0.32
CA PHE A 23 -18.43 -0.51 -1.74
C PHE A 23 -18.74 -1.98 -2.05
N TYR A 24 -17.95 -2.92 -1.52
CA TYR A 24 -18.11 -4.36 -1.73
C TYR A 24 -19.01 -5.05 -0.69
N PHE A 25 -19.62 -4.31 0.24
CA PHE A 25 -20.37 -4.88 1.36
C PHE A 25 -21.51 -5.80 0.91
N LYS A 26 -22.19 -5.46 -0.19
CA LYS A 26 -23.27 -6.29 -0.75
C LYS A 26 -22.79 -7.69 -1.16
N ARG A 27 -21.53 -7.83 -1.58
CA ARG A 27 -20.95 -9.08 -2.07
C ARG A 27 -20.22 -9.84 -0.96
N GLU A 28 -19.49 -9.12 -0.10
CA GLU A 28 -18.54 -9.73 0.85
C GLU A 28 -18.99 -9.66 2.31
N GLY A 29 -20.09 -8.95 2.59
CA GLY A 29 -20.61 -8.77 3.93
C GLY A 29 -19.55 -8.24 4.90
N SER A 30 -19.45 -8.88 6.07
CA SER A 30 -18.51 -8.52 7.13
C SER A 30 -17.08 -9.04 6.92
N SER A 31 -16.84 -9.91 5.93
CA SER A 31 -15.52 -10.49 5.66
C SER A 31 -14.58 -9.47 5.01
N ALA A 32 -15.11 -8.67 4.07
CA ALA A 32 -14.42 -7.52 3.45
C ALA A 32 -12.98 -7.82 2.95
N ILE A 33 -12.78 -8.99 2.35
CA ILE A 33 -11.48 -9.48 1.87
C ILE A 33 -10.88 -8.50 0.85
N THR A 34 -11.70 -7.92 -0.04
CA THR A 34 -11.22 -6.95 -1.03
C THR A 34 -10.65 -5.70 -0.37
N ALA A 35 -11.21 -5.27 0.76
CA ALA A 35 -10.67 -4.14 1.50
C ALA A 35 -9.34 -4.45 2.19
N VAL A 36 -9.17 -5.67 2.70
CA VAL A 36 -7.88 -6.16 3.22
C VAL A 36 -6.83 -6.15 2.12
N ILE A 37 -7.14 -6.71 0.95
CA ILE A 37 -6.22 -6.74 -0.21
C ILE A 37 -5.88 -5.30 -0.65
N HIS A 38 -6.87 -4.42 -0.71
CA HIS A 38 -6.63 -3.02 -1.09
C HIS A 38 -5.65 -2.31 -0.15
N VAL A 39 -5.80 -2.48 1.17
CA VAL A 39 -4.85 -1.93 2.15
C VAL A 39 -3.46 -2.54 1.99
N CYS A 40 -3.36 -3.84 1.68
CA CYS A 40 -2.08 -4.48 1.38
C CYS A 40 -1.41 -3.83 0.15
N LEU A 41 -2.17 -3.55 -0.91
CA LEU A 41 -1.64 -2.89 -2.12
C LEU A 41 -1.11 -1.49 -1.81
N ILE A 42 -1.83 -0.70 -1.01
CA ILE A 42 -1.35 0.63 -0.58
C ILE A 42 0.00 0.51 0.12
N LEU A 43 0.14 -0.41 1.09
CA LEU A 43 1.37 -0.59 1.85
C LEU A 43 2.52 -1.05 0.96
N LEU A 44 2.29 -2.04 0.11
CA LEU A 44 3.32 -2.60 -0.77
C LEU A 44 3.78 -1.59 -1.83
N PHE A 45 2.86 -0.91 -2.49
CA PHE A 45 3.23 0.10 -3.48
C PHE A 45 3.91 1.30 -2.82
N SER A 46 3.51 1.69 -1.61
CA SER A 46 4.21 2.75 -0.87
C SER A 46 5.64 2.36 -0.49
N ALA A 47 5.90 1.07 -0.25
CA ALA A 47 7.24 0.54 0.05
C ALA A 47 8.08 0.27 -1.22
N ALA A 48 7.46 0.04 -2.37
CA ALA A 48 8.13 -0.34 -3.61
C ALA A 48 9.20 0.65 -4.09
N PRO A 49 9.01 1.98 -4.07
CA PRO A 49 10.05 2.95 -4.43
C PRO A 49 11.35 2.76 -3.65
N PHE A 50 11.26 2.52 -2.34
CA PHE A 50 12.42 2.30 -1.48
C PHE A 50 13.13 0.99 -1.82
N LEU A 51 12.36 -0.07 -2.10
CA LEU A 51 12.92 -1.36 -2.53
C LEU A 51 13.63 -1.23 -3.89
N ILE A 52 13.03 -0.51 -4.84
CA ILE A 52 13.62 -0.25 -6.16
C ILE A 52 14.93 0.51 -6.01
N LEU A 53 14.95 1.59 -5.21
CA LEU A 53 16.17 2.36 -4.96
C LEU A 53 17.27 1.51 -4.34
N LEU A 54 16.93 0.71 -3.33
CA LEU A 54 17.86 -0.19 -2.67
C LEU A 54 18.43 -1.22 -3.66
N LEU A 55 17.60 -1.78 -4.53
CA LEU A 55 18.04 -2.71 -5.56
C LEU A 55 18.95 -2.05 -6.59
N ILE A 56 18.65 -0.82 -7.03
CA ILE A 56 19.52 -0.06 -7.93
C ILE A 56 20.90 0.11 -7.30
N PHE A 57 20.95 0.53 -6.03
CA PHE A 57 22.20 0.72 -5.29
C PHE A 57 23.00 -0.58 -5.11
N ILE A 58 22.35 -1.68 -4.72
CA ILE A 58 23.01 -2.97 -4.51
C ILE A 58 23.57 -3.51 -5.83
N TYR A 59 22.78 -3.55 -6.89
CA TYR A 59 23.23 -4.11 -8.17
C TYR A 59 24.39 -3.32 -8.76
N ASP A 60 24.38 -2.01 -8.55
CA ASP A 60 25.45 -1.14 -9.01
C ASP A 60 26.73 -1.29 -8.17
N LYS A 61 26.63 -1.27 -6.84
CA LYS A 61 27.78 -1.40 -5.94
C LYS A 61 28.48 -2.75 -6.03
N PHE A 62 27.73 -3.82 -6.30
CA PHE A 62 28.25 -5.19 -6.37
C PHE A 62 28.41 -5.71 -7.81
N GLU A 63 28.26 -4.85 -8.82
CA GLU A 63 28.40 -5.19 -10.24
C GLU A 63 27.58 -6.42 -10.69
N ILE A 64 26.41 -6.62 -10.09
CA ILE A 64 25.55 -7.77 -10.38
C ILE A 64 24.97 -7.61 -11.78
N GLN A 65 25.16 -8.63 -12.64
CA GLN A 65 24.67 -8.59 -14.01
C GLN A 65 23.13 -8.50 -14.06
N LYS A 66 22.61 -7.86 -15.11
CA LYS A 66 21.17 -7.71 -15.33
C LYS A 66 20.54 -9.11 -15.52
N GLY A 67 19.68 -9.53 -14.59
CA GLY A 67 18.94 -10.80 -14.66
C GLY A 67 19.34 -11.79 -13.56
N ASP A 68 20.57 -11.68 -13.07
CA ASP A 68 21.02 -12.45 -11.90
C ASP A 68 20.26 -12.00 -10.67
N GLY A 69 19.82 -12.94 -9.82
CA GLY A 69 19.09 -12.63 -8.60
C GLY A 69 17.61 -12.27 -8.78
N ILE A 70 17.04 -12.33 -10.00
CA ILE A 70 15.60 -12.06 -10.20
C ILE A 70 14.69 -12.98 -9.37
N TRP A 71 15.10 -14.24 -9.19
CA TRP A 71 14.39 -15.20 -8.34
C TRP A 71 14.42 -14.80 -6.87
N VAL A 72 15.55 -14.27 -6.39
CA VAL A 72 15.70 -13.76 -5.02
C VAL A 72 14.77 -12.56 -4.81
N VAL A 73 14.73 -11.62 -5.77
CA VAL A 73 13.81 -10.47 -5.72
C VAL A 73 12.36 -10.95 -5.69
N ARG A 74 11.98 -11.92 -6.54
CA ARG A 74 10.63 -12.50 -6.54
C ARG A 74 10.26 -13.11 -5.20
N ILE A 75 11.16 -13.89 -4.60
CA ILE A 75 10.95 -14.51 -3.29
C ILE A 75 10.77 -13.43 -2.21
N ILE A 76 11.62 -12.40 -2.18
CA ILE A 76 11.51 -11.28 -1.23
C ILE A 76 10.15 -10.59 -1.37
N VAL A 77 9.71 -10.31 -2.60
CA VAL A 77 8.41 -9.67 -2.86
C VAL A 77 7.25 -10.56 -2.39
N ILE A 78 7.30 -11.87 -2.63
CA ILE A 78 6.27 -12.82 -2.16
C ILE A 78 6.23 -12.85 -0.63
N ILE A 79 7.38 -12.96 0.03
CA ILE A 79 7.46 -12.95 1.49
C ILE A 79 6.91 -11.65 2.06
N LEU A 80 7.29 -10.50 1.47
CA LEU A 80 6.79 -9.19 1.89
C LEU A 80 5.27 -9.08 1.71
N PHE A 81 4.73 -9.59 0.61
CA PHE A 81 3.29 -9.65 0.36
C PHE A 81 2.58 -10.50 1.43
N LEU A 82 3.06 -11.72 1.68
CA LEU A 82 2.46 -12.64 2.65
C LEU A 82 2.50 -12.06 4.07
N LEU A 83 3.63 -11.46 4.47
CA LEU A 83 3.78 -10.81 5.76
C LEU A 83 2.82 -9.62 5.89
N THR A 84 2.74 -8.78 4.87
CA THR A 84 1.82 -7.64 4.85
C THR A 84 0.38 -8.11 4.96
N TYR A 85 0.00 -9.12 4.17
CA TYR A 85 -1.34 -9.70 4.21
C TYR A 85 -1.66 -10.28 5.59
N PHE A 86 -0.75 -11.03 6.20
CA PHE A 86 -0.93 -11.57 7.54
C PHE A 86 -1.16 -10.46 8.58
N LEU A 87 -0.35 -9.40 8.56
CA LEU A 87 -0.47 -8.28 9.51
C LEU A 87 -1.78 -7.50 9.32
N VAL A 88 -2.16 -7.22 8.07
CA VAL A 88 -3.39 -6.47 7.74
C VAL A 88 -4.62 -7.32 8.04
N SER A 89 -4.64 -8.59 7.64
CA SER A 89 -5.73 -9.52 7.96
C SER A 89 -5.88 -9.73 9.47
N HIS A 90 -4.78 -9.79 10.24
CA HIS A 90 -4.88 -9.86 11.70
C HIS A 90 -5.48 -8.58 12.31
N ARG A 91 -5.12 -7.40 11.80
CA ARG A 91 -5.68 -6.11 12.26
C ARG A 91 -7.17 -5.98 11.96
N TYR A 92 -7.57 -6.26 10.72
CA TYR A 92 -8.94 -6.05 10.22
C TYR A 92 -9.83 -7.30 10.27
N GLY A 93 -9.29 -8.46 10.61
CA GLY A 93 -10.07 -9.70 10.80
C GLY A 93 -10.84 -9.74 12.14
N ARG A 94 -10.66 -8.73 13.00
CA ARG A 94 -11.40 -8.61 14.25
C ARG A 94 -12.89 -8.42 13.96
N LYS A 95 -13.74 -9.21 14.65
CA LYS A 95 -15.21 -9.09 14.55
C LYS A 95 -15.64 -7.63 14.74
N ASN A 96 -16.56 -7.18 13.88
CA ASN A 96 -17.18 -5.85 13.89
C ASN A 96 -16.26 -4.66 13.57
N ILE A 97 -15.05 -4.84 13.05
CA ILE A 97 -14.21 -3.68 12.66
C ILE A 97 -14.94 -2.78 11.66
N TYR A 98 -15.61 -3.37 10.66
CA TYR A 98 -16.37 -2.60 9.68
C TYR A 98 -17.46 -1.75 10.34
N MET A 99 -18.20 -2.30 11.31
CA MET A 99 -19.25 -1.55 12.01
C MET A 99 -18.65 -0.37 12.78
N LYS A 100 -17.55 -0.59 13.51
CA LYS A 100 -16.83 0.48 14.23
C LYS A 100 -16.39 1.62 13.30
N LEU A 101 -15.86 1.27 12.13
CA LEU A 101 -15.41 2.26 11.14
C LEU A 101 -16.59 2.94 10.44
N ARG A 102 -17.69 2.22 10.21
CA ARG A 102 -18.93 2.79 9.67
C ARG A 102 -19.45 3.87 10.60
N ASP A 103 -19.56 3.60 11.90
CA ASP A 103 -20.13 4.55 12.85
C ASP A 103 -19.30 5.84 12.92
N ARG A 104 -17.98 5.75 12.64
CA ARG A 104 -17.08 6.91 12.56
C ARG A 104 -17.31 7.79 11.32
N TRP A 105 -17.64 7.23 10.15
CA TRP A 105 -17.63 7.96 8.87
C TRP A 105 -18.95 7.88 8.07
N TYR A 106 -20.01 7.29 8.62
CA TYR A 106 -21.30 7.18 7.96
C TYR A 106 -21.90 8.56 7.60
N GLY A 107 -21.79 9.50 8.54
CA GLY A 107 -22.33 10.86 8.47
C GLY A 107 -21.54 11.86 7.63
N GLU A 108 -20.51 11.45 6.88
CA GLU A 108 -19.73 12.39 6.06
C GLU A 108 -20.60 13.10 5.01
N THR A 109 -20.36 14.39 4.80
CA THR A 109 -21.05 15.19 3.78
C THR A 109 -20.78 14.66 2.37
N LYS A 110 -21.66 14.95 1.40
CA LYS A 110 -21.48 14.53 -0.01
C LYS A 110 -20.14 15.00 -0.58
N ARG A 111 -19.75 16.26 -0.32
CA ARG A 111 -18.47 16.83 -0.79
C ARG A 111 -17.28 16.09 -0.19
N THR A 112 -17.28 15.87 1.14
CA THR A 112 -16.21 15.12 1.82
C THR A 112 -16.09 13.71 1.28
N LYS A 113 -17.21 13.04 1.02
CA LYS A 113 -17.24 11.68 0.46
C LYS A 113 -16.59 11.59 -0.92
N VAL A 114 -16.78 12.59 -1.78
CA VAL A 114 -16.17 12.64 -3.12
C VAL A 114 -14.67 12.88 -3.01
N VAL A 115 -14.25 13.93 -2.31
CA VAL A 115 -12.82 14.30 -2.18
C VAL A 115 -12.02 13.16 -1.57
N LYS A 116 -12.48 12.60 -0.46
CA LYS A 116 -11.79 11.47 0.17
C LYS A 116 -11.89 10.19 -0.65
N GLY A 117 -12.94 10.03 -1.46
CA GLY A 117 -13.07 8.92 -2.41
C GLY A 117 -11.98 8.97 -3.50
N ILE A 118 -11.70 10.15 -4.03
CA ILE A 118 -10.56 10.37 -4.95
C ILE A 118 -9.25 10.01 -4.23
N GLY A 119 -9.11 10.40 -2.95
CA GLY A 119 -7.96 10.02 -2.14
C GLY A 119 -7.73 8.51 -2.01
N VAL A 120 -8.79 7.69 -1.99
CA VAL A 120 -8.69 6.22 -1.97
C VAL A 120 -8.15 5.65 -3.28
N ILE A 121 -8.42 6.30 -4.41
CA ILE A 121 -7.86 5.88 -5.70
C ILE A 121 -6.40 6.33 -5.79
N LEU A 122 -6.13 7.58 -5.41
CA LEU A 122 -4.77 8.15 -5.43
C LEU A 122 -3.81 7.43 -4.48
N SER A 123 -4.29 6.83 -3.38
CA SER A 123 -3.47 6.09 -2.42
C SER A 123 -2.72 4.90 -3.05
N VAL A 124 -3.24 4.35 -4.14
CA VAL A 124 -2.61 3.27 -4.91
C VAL A 124 -1.91 3.83 -6.15
N LEU A 125 -2.56 4.75 -6.87
CA LEU A 125 -2.03 5.26 -8.15
C LEU A 125 -0.75 6.10 -7.98
N VAL A 126 -0.67 6.94 -6.95
CA VAL A 126 0.50 7.80 -6.72
C VAL A 126 1.78 6.98 -6.49
N PRO A 127 1.84 6.07 -5.49
CA PRO A 127 3.05 5.28 -5.27
C PRO A 127 3.39 4.35 -6.45
N LEU A 128 2.38 3.85 -7.15
CA LEU A 128 2.60 3.08 -8.38
C LEU A 128 3.25 3.92 -9.48
N SER A 129 2.74 5.14 -9.70
CA SER A 129 3.28 6.07 -10.69
C SER A 129 4.72 6.44 -10.36
N ILE A 130 5.04 6.69 -9.09
CA ILE A 130 6.42 6.93 -8.64
C ILE A 130 7.32 5.72 -8.95
N SER A 131 6.86 4.51 -8.66
CA SER A 131 7.62 3.28 -8.94
C SER A 131 7.91 3.12 -10.43
N ILE A 132 6.92 3.39 -11.29
CA ILE A 132 7.09 3.36 -12.76
C ILE A 132 8.14 4.39 -13.19
N LEU A 133 8.02 5.64 -12.72
CA LEU A 133 8.97 6.70 -13.06
C LEU A 133 10.40 6.33 -12.63
N MET A 134 10.59 5.74 -11.46
CA MET A 134 11.91 5.30 -11.00
C MET A 134 12.52 4.22 -11.87
N VAL A 135 11.71 3.27 -12.35
CA VAL A 135 12.18 2.23 -13.28
C VAL A 135 12.51 2.83 -14.64
N THR A 136 11.68 3.75 -15.14
CA THR A 136 11.92 4.45 -16.42
C THR A 136 13.20 5.28 -16.39
N PHE A 137 13.44 6.02 -15.31
CA PHE A 137 14.62 6.88 -15.15
C PHE A 137 15.79 6.20 -14.43
N ARG A 138 15.83 4.86 -14.41
CA ARG A 138 16.83 4.08 -13.68
C ARG A 138 18.27 4.49 -13.98
N GLU A 139 18.63 4.67 -15.25
CA GLU A 139 20.02 4.98 -15.64
C GLU A 139 20.43 6.42 -15.23
N GLN A 140 19.48 7.36 -15.21
CA GLN A 140 19.71 8.72 -14.70
C GLN A 140 19.86 8.73 -13.18
N ILE A 141 19.06 7.92 -12.47
CA ILE A 141 19.18 7.75 -11.02
C ILE A 141 20.53 7.12 -10.68
N ARG A 142 20.96 6.10 -11.45
CA ARG A 142 22.26 5.45 -11.28
C ARG A 142 23.41 6.45 -11.42
N THR A 143 23.41 7.26 -12.48
CA THR A 143 24.46 8.26 -12.72
C THR A 143 24.50 9.37 -11.68
N PHE A 144 23.37 9.74 -11.07
CA PHE A 144 23.32 10.71 -9.97
C PHE A 144 23.87 10.15 -8.64
N LEU A 145 23.88 8.83 -8.46
CA LEU A 145 24.35 8.18 -7.23
C LEU A 145 25.88 7.96 -7.20
N HIS A 146 26.58 8.22 -8.31
CA HIS A 146 28.04 8.26 -8.43
C HIS A 146 28.55 9.70 -8.41
#